data_AF-A0A6I6WLT0-F1
#
_entry.id   AF-A0A6I6WLT0-F1
#
_cell.length_a   1.000
_cell.length_b   1.000
_cell.length_c   1.000
_cell.angle_alpha   90.00
_cell.angle_beta   90.00
_cell.angle_gamma   90.00
#
_symmetry.space_group_name_H-M   'P 1'
#
loop_
_entity.id
_entity.type
_entity.pdbx_description
1 polymer ?
#
loop_
_entity_poly.entity_id
_entity_poly.type
_entity_poly.pdbx_seq_one_letter_code
_entity_poly.pdbx_strand_id
1 'polypeptide(L)'
;MRRKGLASMAVQTVASTSPTDSPTDSPAGSSGSAEPSLGAAVALSCRECGTRTALGPHFVCLECFGPLEVAYELPAGDPAGLRERIEAGPASMWRYAPLLPVPADVAAKPNLNPGFTPLVQADRLAAELGVTGGLYVKDDSGNPTHSFKDRPVAIALEAARAFGLTTLSCSSTGNLAGAVGAAASRAGLRSCVFIPDGLEQSKVVMAAVYGGDLVAIDGTYDDVNRFCSELIGDPLGEGWGFTNVNLRPFYAEGSKTLAYEICEQLGWRLPDQIVIPVASGCQLVKIDKGLRELIALGLVEEKPYRIFAAQAEGCAPVSRAFKDGSDVRPVKRPDTIAKSLAIGDPADGPYVIDICKRTGGAVDDVDDAQIVDSIRLLARTEGVFAETAGGVTLGVTRKLIASGALDPALSTVVLNTGDGLKTLDAVAPTARPSAVIAPSLAAFRDAGLA
;
A
#
# COMPACT_ATOMS: atom_id res chain seq x y z
N MET A 1 11.53 21.67 -16.33
CA MET A 1 10.24 22.41 -16.25
C MET A 1 10.00 22.69 -14.78
N ARG A 2 10.06 23.95 -14.33
CA ARG A 2 9.85 24.27 -12.90
C ARG A 2 8.44 23.83 -12.51
N ARG A 3 8.32 22.82 -11.63
CA ARG A 3 7.04 22.38 -11.08
C ARG A 3 6.40 23.59 -10.40
N LYS A 4 5.21 23.99 -10.87
CA LYS A 4 4.35 24.88 -10.08
C LYS A 4 4.12 24.14 -8.75
N GLY A 5 4.33 24.83 -7.63
CA GLY A 5 4.17 24.23 -6.30
C GLY A 5 2.87 23.43 -6.24
N LEU A 6 2.93 22.25 -5.62
CA LEU A 6 1.77 21.36 -5.43
C LEU A 6 0.54 22.20 -5.12
N ALA A 7 -0.47 22.14 -6.00
CA ALA A 7 -1.79 22.63 -5.63
C ALA A 7 -2.16 21.85 -4.36
N SER A 8 -2.24 22.55 -3.24
CA SER A 8 -2.83 22.02 -2.02
C SER A 8 -4.24 21.57 -2.39
N MET A 9 -4.40 20.27 -2.66
CA MET A 9 -5.73 19.68 -2.76
C MET A 9 -6.23 19.55 -1.34
N ALA A 10 -6.74 20.68 -0.85
CA ALA A 10 -7.52 20.74 0.36
C ALA A 10 -8.63 19.68 0.25
N VAL A 11 -8.75 18.88 1.30
CA VAL A 11 -9.95 18.09 1.56
C VAL A 11 -11.11 19.08 1.52
N GLN A 12 -11.94 19.02 0.48
CA GLN A 12 -13.13 19.86 0.40
C GLN A 12 -14.17 19.21 1.30
N THR A 13 -14.31 19.74 2.51
CA THR A 13 -15.39 19.38 3.44
C THR A 13 -16.59 20.26 3.13
N VAL A 14 -17.78 19.66 2.99
CA VAL A 14 -19.04 20.39 2.88
C VAL A 14 -19.80 20.21 4.19
N ALA A 15 -20.23 21.32 4.80
CA ALA A 15 -21.11 21.29 5.97
C ALA A 15 -22.53 20.89 5.53
N SER A 16 -23.18 19.97 6.24
CA SER A 16 -24.52 19.51 5.91
C SER A 16 -25.56 20.64 5.98
N THR A 17 -26.26 20.91 4.89
CA THR A 17 -27.51 21.70 4.92
C THR A 17 -28.70 20.77 4.77
N SER A 18 -29.61 20.82 5.74
CA SER A 18 -30.88 20.09 5.76
C SER A 18 -31.77 20.44 4.55
N PRO A 19 -32.58 19.51 4.02
CA PRO A 19 -33.40 19.78 2.84
C PRO A 19 -34.72 20.45 3.21
N THR A 20 -35.09 21.52 2.50
CA THR A 20 -36.46 22.04 2.42
C THR A 20 -36.83 22.25 0.95
N ASP A 21 -37.81 21.47 0.48
CA ASP A 21 -38.76 21.57 -0.66
C ASP A 21 -38.70 22.82 -1.57
N SER A 22 -38.89 22.81 -2.90
CA SER A 22 -39.84 22.11 -3.81
C SER A 22 -39.38 22.27 -5.30
N PRO A 23 -39.95 21.52 -6.28
CA PRO A 23 -39.38 21.38 -7.64
C PRO A 23 -39.98 22.32 -8.69
N THR A 24 -39.19 22.70 -9.70
CA THR A 24 -39.69 23.23 -10.98
C THR A 24 -39.23 22.36 -12.15
N ASP A 25 -40.21 21.78 -12.83
CA ASP A 25 -40.12 20.96 -14.04
C ASP A 25 -39.53 21.70 -15.25
N SER A 26 -38.65 21.03 -16.00
CA SER A 26 -38.55 21.06 -17.48
C SER A 26 -37.44 20.11 -17.99
N PRO A 27 -37.53 19.65 -19.26
CA PRO A 27 -37.63 18.22 -19.54
C PRO A 27 -36.37 17.50 -20.03
N ALA A 28 -36.49 16.18 -19.99
CA ALA A 28 -35.54 15.11 -20.29
C ALA A 28 -34.83 15.19 -21.65
N GLY A 29 -33.56 14.77 -21.63
CA GLY A 29 -32.76 14.55 -22.83
C GLY A 29 -31.31 14.17 -22.56
N SER A 30 -31.03 13.07 -21.84
CA SER A 30 -29.82 12.27 -22.09
C SER A 30 -29.99 10.86 -21.53
N SER A 31 -29.53 9.87 -22.29
CA SER A 31 -29.41 8.47 -21.89
C SER A 31 -28.43 8.36 -20.72
N GLY A 32 -28.94 8.38 -19.49
CA GLY A 32 -28.14 8.28 -18.28
C GLY A 32 -27.52 6.90 -18.14
N SER A 33 -26.22 6.77 -18.40
CA SER A 33 -25.42 5.79 -17.68
C SER A 33 -25.55 6.10 -16.19
N ALA A 34 -26.10 5.16 -15.40
CA ALA A 34 -26.14 5.32 -13.96
C ALA A 34 -24.74 5.69 -13.46
N GLU A 35 -24.63 6.76 -12.67
CA GLU A 35 -23.34 7.17 -12.12
C GLU A 35 -22.69 6.00 -11.36
N PRO A 36 -21.37 5.79 -11.52
CA PRO A 36 -20.69 4.68 -10.89
C PRO A 36 -20.82 4.79 -9.37
N SER A 37 -21.35 3.75 -8.72
CA SER A 37 -21.55 3.74 -7.26
C SER A 37 -20.21 3.58 -6.53
N LEU A 38 -19.54 4.70 -6.28
CA LEU A 38 -18.21 4.79 -5.64
C LEU A 38 -18.23 5.67 -4.38
N GLY A 39 -19.38 5.73 -3.71
CA GLY A 39 -19.51 6.37 -2.40
C GLY A 39 -19.16 7.85 -2.41
N ALA A 40 -18.24 8.26 -1.54
CA ALA A 40 -17.83 9.66 -1.36
C ALA A 40 -16.93 10.21 -2.48
N ALA A 41 -16.56 9.40 -3.48
CA ALA A 41 -15.80 9.86 -4.62
C ALA A 41 -16.68 10.69 -5.56
N VAL A 42 -16.20 11.87 -5.97
CA VAL A 42 -16.97 12.79 -6.84
C VAL A 42 -16.29 13.08 -8.17
N ALA A 43 -14.97 12.92 -8.26
CA ALA A 43 -14.20 13.17 -9.48
C ALA A 43 -12.82 12.50 -9.42
N LEU A 44 -12.14 12.42 -10.56
CA LEU A 44 -10.69 12.30 -10.61
C LEU A 44 -10.06 13.68 -10.74
N SER A 45 -8.94 13.90 -10.08
CA SER A 45 -8.26 15.20 -10.01
C SER A 45 -6.76 15.02 -10.29
N CYS A 46 -6.21 15.84 -11.18
CA CYS A 46 -4.78 15.77 -11.51
C CYS A 46 -3.92 16.39 -10.40
N ARG A 47 -2.93 15.63 -9.92
CA ARG A 47 -2.02 16.07 -8.84
C ARG A 47 -1.12 17.24 -9.23
N GLU A 48 -0.92 17.47 -10.54
CA GLU A 48 -0.04 18.52 -11.05
C GLU A 48 -0.80 19.81 -11.41
N CYS A 49 -1.81 19.72 -12.28
CA CYS A 49 -2.53 20.90 -12.78
C CYS A 49 -3.87 21.18 -12.09
N GLY A 50 -4.39 20.24 -11.30
CA GLY A 50 -5.68 20.40 -10.64
C GLY A 50 -6.92 20.16 -11.51
N THR A 51 -6.76 19.83 -12.80
CA THR A 51 -7.89 19.52 -13.68
C THR A 51 -8.71 18.36 -13.10
N ARG A 52 -10.03 18.56 -13.03
CA ARG A 52 -11.00 17.53 -12.63
C ARG A 52 -11.67 16.90 -13.84
N THR A 53 -11.89 15.60 -13.76
CA THR A 53 -12.61 14.81 -14.76
C THR A 53 -13.56 13.85 -14.06
N ALA A 54 -14.55 13.34 -14.79
CA ALA A 54 -15.50 12.36 -14.28
C ALA A 54 -14.78 11.10 -13.77
N LEU A 55 -15.43 10.38 -12.85
CA LEU A 55 -14.96 9.07 -12.43
C LEU A 55 -15.01 8.11 -13.62
N GLY A 56 -13.89 7.45 -13.88
CA GLY A 56 -13.76 6.48 -14.95
C GLY A 56 -12.43 5.74 -14.86
N PRO A 57 -12.23 4.69 -15.67
CA PRO A 57 -10.99 3.92 -15.71
C PRO A 57 -9.88 4.68 -16.46
N HIS A 58 -9.50 5.84 -15.91
CA HIS A 58 -8.46 6.73 -16.45
C HIS A 58 -7.41 6.99 -15.37
N PHE A 59 -6.14 7.07 -15.76
CA PHE A 59 -5.02 7.19 -14.82
C PHE A 59 -4.10 8.39 -15.10
N VAL A 60 -4.26 9.02 -16.26
CA VAL A 60 -3.44 10.15 -16.73
C VAL A 60 -4.35 11.32 -17.08
N CYS A 61 -3.94 12.53 -16.69
CA CYS A 61 -4.60 13.76 -17.06
C CYS A 61 -4.38 14.09 -18.55
N LEU A 62 -5.46 14.38 -19.28
CA LEU A 62 -5.38 14.73 -20.71
C LEU A 62 -4.77 16.11 -20.97
N GLU A 63 -4.71 16.98 -19.96
CA GLU A 63 -4.20 18.36 -20.11
C GLU A 63 -2.68 18.45 -19.93
N CYS A 64 -2.13 17.70 -18.96
CA CYS A 64 -0.70 17.83 -18.59
C CYS A 64 0.03 16.50 -18.45
N PHE A 65 -0.64 15.37 -18.72
CA PHE A 65 -0.13 14.02 -18.55
C PHE A 65 0.29 13.63 -17.13
N GLY A 66 -0.09 14.45 -16.13
CA GLY A 66 0.14 14.16 -14.72
C GLY A 66 -0.77 13.07 -14.16
N PRO A 67 -0.39 12.44 -13.03
CA PRO A 67 -1.17 11.36 -12.42
C PRO A 67 -2.49 11.88 -11.86
N LEU A 68 -3.54 11.06 -12.01
CA LEU A 68 -4.86 11.30 -11.43
C LEU A 68 -4.99 10.69 -10.04
N GLU A 69 -5.85 11.29 -9.23
CA GLU A 69 -6.20 10.88 -7.87
C GLU A 69 -7.69 11.08 -7.63
N VAL A 70 -8.30 10.27 -6.75
CA VAL A 70 -9.71 10.44 -6.39
C VAL A 70 -9.91 11.71 -5.56
N ALA A 71 -10.81 12.58 -6.02
CA ALA A 71 -11.35 13.69 -5.26
C ALA A 71 -12.64 13.26 -4.54
N TYR A 72 -12.77 13.69 -3.28
CA TYR A 72 -13.83 13.27 -2.38
C TYR A 72 -14.69 14.43 -1.91
N GLU A 73 -15.92 14.11 -1.55
CA GLU A 73 -16.74 14.85 -0.59
C GLU A 73 -16.92 13.97 0.65
N LEU A 74 -16.05 14.17 1.64
CA LEU A 74 -16.04 13.34 2.85
C LEU A 74 -17.08 13.83 3.88
N PRO A 75 -17.67 12.91 4.68
CA PRO A 75 -18.66 13.28 5.69
C PRO A 75 -18.03 14.14 6.80
N ALA A 76 -18.40 15.42 6.86
CA ALA A 76 -17.91 16.38 7.85
C ALA A 76 -18.99 16.76 8.88
N GLY A 77 -18.57 17.29 10.04
CA GLY A 77 -19.47 17.92 11.02
C GLY A 77 -19.82 17.09 12.26
N ASP A 78 -19.63 15.78 12.25
CA ASP A 78 -19.82 14.89 13.42
C ASP A 78 -18.69 13.84 13.52
N PRO A 79 -17.50 14.22 14.01
CA PRO A 79 -16.37 13.30 14.14
C PRO A 79 -16.64 12.17 15.15
N ALA A 80 -17.36 12.47 16.24
CA ALA A 80 -17.63 11.50 17.29
C ALA A 80 -18.55 10.37 16.81
N GLY A 81 -19.68 10.72 16.18
CA GLY A 81 -20.57 9.72 15.60
C GLY A 81 -19.94 9.00 14.40
N LEU A 82 -19.03 9.65 13.65
CA LEU A 82 -18.27 8.97 12.60
C LEU A 82 -17.29 7.93 13.18
N ARG A 83 -16.58 8.23 14.27
CA ARG A 83 -15.75 7.24 14.98
C ARG A 83 -16.58 6.05 15.45
N GLU A 84 -17.71 6.29 16.10
CA GLU A 84 -18.60 5.24 16.60
C GLU A 84 -19.08 4.31 15.46
N ARG A 85 -19.48 4.88 14.31
CA ARG A 85 -19.86 4.08 13.13
C ARG A 85 -18.71 3.26 12.56
N ILE A 86 -17.51 3.80 12.53
CA ILE A 86 -16.31 3.08 12.06
C ILE A 86 -15.99 1.93 13.02
N GLU A 87 -15.96 2.19 14.33
CA GLU A 87 -15.66 1.17 15.34
C GLU A 87 -16.68 0.03 15.35
N ALA A 88 -17.96 0.34 15.13
CA ALA A 88 -19.04 -0.63 14.99
C ALA A 88 -19.01 -1.43 13.67
N GLY A 89 -18.18 -1.03 12.71
CA GLY A 89 -18.04 -1.69 11.41
C GLY A 89 -17.36 -3.07 11.50
N PRO A 90 -17.29 -3.81 10.38
CA PRO A 90 -16.65 -5.12 10.35
C PRO A 90 -15.15 -5.02 10.69
N ALA A 91 -14.55 -6.11 11.18
CA ALA A 91 -13.11 -6.22 11.44
C ALA A 91 -12.32 -6.38 10.13
N SER A 92 -12.44 -5.42 9.22
CA SER A 92 -11.73 -5.30 7.95
C SER A 92 -11.66 -3.82 7.55
N MET A 93 -10.95 -3.49 6.48
CA MET A 93 -10.86 -2.11 5.99
C MET A 93 -12.21 -1.51 5.56
N TRP A 94 -13.25 -2.34 5.40
CA TRP A 94 -14.59 -1.88 5.04
C TRP A 94 -15.29 -1.08 6.13
N ARG A 95 -14.79 -1.10 7.38
CA ARG A 95 -15.25 -0.15 8.39
C ARG A 95 -15.02 1.31 8.01
N TYR A 96 -14.05 1.57 7.12
CA TYR A 96 -13.78 2.91 6.58
C TYR A 96 -14.50 3.19 5.25
N ALA A 97 -15.48 2.38 4.84
CA ALA A 97 -16.23 2.60 3.59
C ALA A 97 -16.74 4.04 3.40
N PRO A 98 -17.22 4.76 4.43
CA PRO A 98 -17.62 6.17 4.28
C PRO A 98 -16.51 7.13 3.82
N LEU A 99 -15.23 6.72 3.91
CA LEU A 99 -14.05 7.51 3.56
C LEU A 99 -13.34 7.00 2.30
N LEU A 100 -13.92 6.00 1.63
CA LEU A 100 -13.32 5.25 0.53
C LEU A 100 -14.18 5.35 -0.73
N PRO A 101 -13.59 5.14 -1.92
CA PRO A 101 -14.29 5.28 -3.19
C PRO A 101 -15.00 3.96 -3.52
N VAL A 102 -15.92 3.54 -2.65
CA VAL A 102 -16.60 2.24 -2.70
C VAL A 102 -18.07 2.42 -2.33
N PRO A 103 -18.95 1.52 -2.80
CA PRO A 103 -20.36 1.59 -2.43
C PRO A 103 -20.56 1.22 -0.95
N ALA A 104 -21.63 1.76 -0.34
CA ALA A 104 -21.90 1.58 1.09
C ALA A 104 -22.13 0.11 1.50
N ASP A 105 -22.58 -0.73 0.58
CA ASP A 105 -22.84 -2.16 0.77
C ASP A 105 -21.60 -3.04 0.53
N VAL A 106 -20.41 -2.46 0.30
CA VAL A 106 -19.19 -3.19 -0.09
C VAL A 106 -18.88 -4.40 0.80
N ALA A 107 -19.10 -4.29 2.10
CA ALA A 107 -18.85 -5.36 3.07
C ALA A 107 -19.73 -6.60 2.85
N ALA A 108 -20.92 -6.43 2.27
CA ALA A 108 -21.86 -7.53 1.98
C ALA A 108 -21.56 -8.23 0.64
N LYS A 109 -20.74 -7.63 -0.22
CA LYS A 109 -20.41 -8.19 -1.53
C LYS A 109 -19.38 -9.32 -1.43
N PRO A 110 -19.30 -10.24 -2.42
CA PRO A 110 -18.21 -11.21 -2.48
C PRO A 110 -16.87 -10.50 -2.65
N ASN A 111 -16.06 -10.50 -1.59
CA ASN A 111 -14.71 -9.93 -1.53
C ASN A 111 -13.88 -10.70 -0.46
N LEU A 112 -12.60 -10.34 -0.31
CA LEU A 112 -11.65 -11.00 0.61
C LEU A 112 -11.63 -10.42 2.03
N ASN A 113 -12.28 -9.27 2.26
CA ASN A 113 -12.30 -8.51 3.51
C ASN A 113 -10.92 -8.23 4.11
N PRO A 114 -9.97 -7.62 3.36
CA PRO A 114 -8.63 -7.35 3.87
C PRO A 114 -8.61 -6.21 4.90
N GLY A 115 -7.47 -6.06 5.56
CA GLY A 115 -7.25 -5.01 6.54
C GLY A 115 -7.73 -5.35 7.94
N PHE A 116 -7.79 -4.31 8.78
CA PHE A 116 -7.87 -4.37 10.23
C PHE A 116 -6.84 -5.32 10.86
N THR A 117 -5.63 -5.30 10.30
CA THR A 117 -4.54 -6.18 10.71
C THR A 117 -3.92 -5.74 12.05
N PRO A 118 -3.22 -6.63 12.77
CA PRO A 118 -2.62 -6.29 14.06
C PRO A 118 -1.68 -5.08 14.00
N LEU A 119 -1.78 -4.21 15.01
CA LEU A 119 -0.74 -3.25 15.38
C LEU A 119 -0.01 -3.83 16.58
N VAL A 120 1.05 -4.59 16.31
CA VAL A 120 1.82 -5.33 17.33
C VAL A 120 2.65 -4.34 18.13
N GLN A 121 2.42 -4.24 19.44
CA GLN A 121 3.31 -3.52 20.33
C GLN A 121 4.62 -4.31 20.49
N ALA A 122 5.74 -3.72 20.08
CA ALA A 122 7.01 -4.41 19.86
C ALA A 122 8.01 -4.14 21.00
N ASP A 123 7.68 -4.53 22.23
CA ASP A 123 8.42 -4.15 23.43
C ASP A 123 9.85 -4.71 23.48
N ARG A 124 10.06 -5.94 23.01
CA ARG A 124 11.40 -6.58 23.04
C ARG A 124 12.32 -5.95 22.00
N LEU A 125 11.79 -5.64 20.84
CA LEU A 125 12.46 -4.91 19.77
C LEU A 125 12.75 -3.49 20.21
N ALA A 126 11.81 -2.81 20.86
CA ALA A 126 12.01 -1.47 21.42
C ALA A 126 13.19 -1.46 22.40
N ALA A 127 13.22 -2.41 23.34
CA ALA A 127 14.32 -2.56 24.29
C ALA A 127 15.66 -2.81 23.60
N GLU A 128 15.69 -3.66 22.56
CA GLU A 128 16.92 -3.94 21.82
C GLU A 128 17.43 -2.74 21.00
N LEU A 129 16.52 -1.92 20.48
CA LEU A 129 16.84 -0.73 19.69
C LEU A 129 16.99 0.55 20.54
N GLY A 130 16.75 0.48 21.85
CA GLY A 130 16.80 1.63 22.75
C GLY A 130 15.64 2.63 22.55
N VAL A 131 14.51 2.18 21.98
CA VAL A 131 13.30 3.00 21.79
C VAL A 131 12.51 3.04 23.09
N THR A 132 12.20 4.24 23.58
CA THR A 132 11.50 4.50 24.84
C THR A 132 10.11 5.09 24.65
N GLY A 133 9.82 5.70 23.49
CA GLY A 133 8.51 6.29 23.16
C GLY A 133 7.42 5.29 22.74
N GLY A 134 7.76 4.00 22.69
CA GLY A 134 6.91 2.93 22.18
C GLY A 134 7.19 2.62 20.70
N LEU A 135 7.31 1.33 20.39
CA LEU A 135 7.52 0.83 19.03
C LEU A 135 6.36 -0.10 18.67
N TYR A 136 5.81 0.08 17.48
CA TYR A 136 4.72 -0.73 16.97
C TYR A 136 5.06 -1.26 15.58
N VAL A 137 4.66 -2.48 15.30
CA VAL A 137 4.73 -3.09 13.97
C VAL A 137 3.31 -3.22 13.44
N LYS A 138 2.99 -2.47 12.38
CA LYS A 138 1.73 -2.64 11.66
C LYS A 138 1.92 -3.81 10.70
N ASP A 139 1.34 -4.95 11.05
CA ASP A 139 1.66 -6.24 10.43
C ASP A 139 0.60 -6.70 9.43
N ASP A 140 0.85 -6.45 8.15
CA ASP A 140 -0.04 -6.85 7.06
C ASP A 140 0.19 -8.29 6.57
N SER A 141 1.03 -9.08 7.24
CA SER A 141 1.21 -10.52 6.97
C SER A 141 -0.08 -11.34 7.14
N GLY A 142 -1.00 -10.87 7.99
CA GLY A 142 -2.29 -11.51 8.26
C GLY A 142 -3.40 -11.21 7.24
N ASN A 143 -3.12 -10.46 6.17
CA ASN A 143 -4.10 -10.28 5.10
C ASN A 143 -4.39 -11.60 4.35
N PRO A 144 -5.54 -11.74 3.67
CA PRO A 144 -5.97 -12.97 2.99
C PRO A 144 -4.94 -13.63 2.05
N THR A 145 -4.15 -12.84 1.33
CA THR A 145 -3.06 -13.32 0.47
C THR A 145 -1.69 -13.06 1.06
N HIS A 146 -1.61 -12.81 2.38
CA HIS A 146 -0.39 -12.61 3.14
C HIS A 146 0.41 -11.36 2.73
N SER A 147 -0.26 -10.31 2.26
CA SER A 147 0.37 -9.04 1.93
C SER A 147 -0.61 -7.87 1.96
N PHE A 148 -0.08 -6.67 2.21
CA PHE A 148 -0.81 -5.42 2.14
C PHE A 148 -1.52 -5.18 0.79
N LYS A 149 -1.09 -5.86 -0.29
CA LYS A 149 -1.64 -5.71 -1.65
C LYS A 149 -3.12 -6.05 -1.75
N ASP A 150 -3.66 -6.79 -0.79
CA ASP A 150 -5.10 -7.05 -0.76
C ASP A 150 -5.91 -5.77 -0.58
N ARG A 151 -5.42 -4.80 0.21
CA ARG A 151 -6.12 -3.53 0.47
C ARG A 151 -6.34 -2.72 -0.81
N PRO A 152 -5.29 -2.34 -1.58
CA PRO A 152 -5.48 -1.58 -2.80
C PRO A 152 -6.18 -2.38 -3.90
N VAL A 153 -5.99 -3.71 -3.97
CA VAL A 153 -6.72 -4.55 -4.93
C VAL A 153 -8.22 -4.60 -4.60
N ALA A 154 -8.60 -4.64 -3.32
CA ALA A 154 -10.00 -4.64 -2.92
C ALA A 154 -10.75 -3.37 -3.36
N ILE A 155 -10.11 -2.20 -3.30
CA ILE A 155 -10.67 -0.96 -3.86
C ILE A 155 -10.75 -1.02 -5.39
N ALA A 156 -9.69 -1.52 -6.04
CA ALA A 156 -9.67 -1.64 -7.50
C ALA A 156 -10.76 -2.59 -8.01
N LEU A 157 -11.06 -3.67 -7.29
CA LEU A 157 -12.14 -4.59 -7.58
C LEU A 157 -13.50 -3.90 -7.58
N GLU A 158 -13.78 -3.04 -6.59
CA GLU A 158 -15.05 -2.32 -6.55
C GLU A 158 -15.14 -1.24 -7.62
N ALA A 159 -14.03 -0.58 -7.96
CA ALA A 159 -13.97 0.28 -9.13
C ALA A 159 -14.25 -0.50 -10.42
N ALA A 160 -13.68 -1.69 -10.58
CA ALA A 160 -13.93 -2.56 -11.72
C ALA A 160 -15.42 -2.92 -11.84
N ARG A 161 -16.06 -3.30 -10.72
CA ARG A 161 -17.51 -3.57 -10.66
C ARG A 161 -18.34 -2.34 -11.03
N ALA A 162 -18.00 -1.17 -10.48
CA ALA A 162 -18.73 0.06 -10.74
C ALA A 162 -18.66 0.50 -12.21
N PHE A 163 -17.54 0.19 -12.89
CA PHE A 163 -17.36 0.48 -14.32
C PHE A 163 -17.77 -0.68 -15.25
N GLY A 164 -18.36 -1.76 -14.72
CA GLY A 164 -18.80 -2.90 -15.53
C GLY A 164 -17.65 -3.69 -16.18
N LEU A 165 -16.44 -3.62 -15.63
CA LEU A 165 -15.29 -4.37 -16.11
C LEU A 165 -15.43 -5.85 -15.73
N THR A 166 -15.13 -6.74 -16.67
CA THR A 166 -15.33 -8.19 -16.54
C THR A 166 -14.05 -8.95 -16.22
N THR A 167 -12.90 -8.32 -16.46
CA THR A 167 -11.57 -8.90 -16.22
C THR A 167 -10.76 -8.01 -15.28
N LEU A 168 -10.29 -8.56 -14.15
CA LEU A 168 -9.35 -7.89 -13.26
C LEU A 168 -7.92 -8.34 -13.61
N SER A 169 -7.01 -7.40 -13.80
CA SER A 169 -5.69 -7.66 -14.35
C SER A 169 -4.60 -6.86 -13.65
N CYS A 170 -3.35 -7.27 -13.83
CA CYS A 170 -2.18 -6.48 -13.48
C CYS A 170 -0.95 -6.93 -14.26
N SER A 171 0.01 -6.02 -14.40
CA SER A 171 1.42 -6.36 -14.65
C SER A 171 2.14 -6.48 -13.31
N SER A 172 2.48 -7.70 -12.87
CA SER A 172 3.19 -7.87 -11.61
C SER A 172 3.88 -9.21 -11.45
N THR A 173 5.07 -9.17 -10.85
CA THR A 173 5.93 -10.32 -10.57
C THR A 173 5.80 -10.87 -9.15
N GLY A 174 4.87 -10.39 -8.32
CA GLY A 174 4.86 -10.70 -6.89
C GLY A 174 3.51 -10.56 -6.20
N ASN A 175 3.49 -9.95 -5.00
CA ASN A 175 2.30 -9.90 -4.12
C ASN A 175 1.03 -9.38 -4.79
N LEU A 176 1.15 -8.46 -5.77
CA LEU A 176 -0.01 -7.93 -6.48
C LEU A 176 -0.67 -8.98 -7.38
N ALA A 177 0.09 -9.86 -8.03
CA ALA A 177 -0.44 -10.94 -8.86
C ALA A 177 -1.36 -11.87 -8.06
N GLY A 178 -0.89 -12.32 -6.89
CA GLY A 178 -1.68 -13.16 -5.99
C GLY A 178 -2.94 -12.46 -5.47
N ALA A 179 -2.83 -11.19 -5.08
CA ALA A 179 -3.97 -10.39 -4.63
C ALA A 179 -5.05 -10.22 -5.73
N VAL A 180 -4.65 -9.94 -6.97
CA VAL A 180 -5.57 -9.82 -8.12
C VAL A 180 -6.25 -11.15 -8.42
N GLY A 181 -5.49 -12.25 -8.51
CA GLY A 181 -6.04 -13.58 -8.75
C GLY A 181 -7.06 -13.98 -7.68
N ALA A 182 -6.71 -13.80 -6.40
CA ALA A 182 -7.60 -14.11 -5.28
C ALA A 182 -8.87 -13.25 -5.26
N ALA A 183 -8.73 -11.94 -5.45
CA ALA A 183 -9.85 -11.00 -5.42
C ALA A 183 -10.82 -11.26 -6.58
N ALA A 184 -10.31 -11.47 -7.79
CA ALA A 184 -11.13 -11.79 -8.96
C ALA A 184 -11.89 -13.11 -8.76
N SER A 185 -11.19 -14.16 -8.32
CA SER A 185 -11.78 -15.48 -8.07
C SER A 185 -12.89 -15.42 -7.04
N ARG A 186 -12.67 -14.69 -5.94
CA ARG A 186 -13.68 -14.48 -4.90
C ARG A 186 -14.88 -13.68 -5.41
N ALA A 187 -14.64 -12.72 -6.30
CA ALA A 187 -15.64 -11.84 -6.86
C ALA A 187 -16.44 -12.43 -8.03
N GLY A 188 -15.99 -13.56 -8.59
CA GLY A 188 -16.55 -14.15 -9.81
C GLY A 188 -16.15 -13.40 -11.09
N LEU A 189 -15.07 -12.62 -11.07
CA LEU A 189 -14.50 -11.98 -12.26
C LEU A 189 -13.43 -12.86 -12.89
N ARG A 190 -13.21 -12.71 -14.20
CA ARG A 190 -12.03 -13.27 -14.84
C ARG A 190 -10.80 -12.56 -14.28
N SER A 191 -9.71 -13.29 -14.04
CA SER A 191 -8.39 -12.68 -13.86
C SER A 191 -7.44 -13.09 -14.97
N CYS A 192 -6.60 -12.14 -15.37
CA CYS A 192 -5.46 -12.39 -16.23
C CYS A 192 -4.28 -11.58 -15.71
N VAL A 193 -3.17 -12.23 -15.39
CA VAL A 193 -1.96 -11.59 -14.85
C VAL A 193 -0.83 -11.74 -15.86
N PHE A 194 -0.13 -10.65 -16.13
CA PHE A 194 1.04 -10.66 -17.00
C PHE A 194 2.33 -10.59 -16.19
N ILE A 195 3.25 -11.51 -16.49
CA ILE A 195 4.58 -11.62 -15.89
C ILE A 195 5.65 -11.63 -16.98
N PRO A 196 6.89 -11.17 -16.70
CA PRO A 196 8.02 -11.50 -17.55
C PRO A 196 8.33 -13.00 -17.46
N ASP A 197 8.85 -13.57 -18.54
CA ASP A 197 9.39 -14.92 -18.52
C ASP A 197 10.62 -15.00 -17.59
N GLY A 198 10.80 -16.15 -16.92
CA GLY A 198 11.93 -16.39 -16.01
C GLY A 198 11.71 -15.98 -14.54
N LEU A 199 10.47 -15.78 -14.08
CA LEU A 199 10.19 -15.63 -12.65
C LEU A 199 10.48 -16.89 -11.83
N GLU A 200 10.78 -16.70 -10.55
CA GLU A 200 10.97 -17.80 -9.62
C GLU A 200 9.67 -18.62 -9.47
N GLN A 201 9.80 -19.94 -9.49
CA GLN A 201 8.66 -20.85 -9.53
C GLN A 201 7.66 -20.64 -8.38
N SER A 202 8.13 -20.28 -7.19
CA SER A 202 7.27 -19.96 -6.05
C SER A 202 6.32 -18.80 -6.34
N LYS A 203 6.77 -17.76 -7.06
CA LYS A 203 5.95 -16.61 -7.43
C LYS A 203 4.95 -16.94 -8.53
N VAL A 204 5.37 -17.75 -9.50
CA VAL A 204 4.49 -18.29 -10.55
C VAL A 204 3.35 -19.10 -9.91
N VAL A 205 3.68 -19.99 -8.97
CA VAL A 205 2.69 -20.79 -8.23
C VAL A 205 1.72 -19.89 -7.44
N MET A 206 2.22 -18.90 -6.69
CA MET A 206 1.37 -17.97 -5.93
C MET A 206 0.39 -17.18 -6.81
N ALA A 207 0.77 -16.87 -8.05
CA ALA A 207 -0.12 -16.18 -9.00
C ALA A 207 -1.11 -17.16 -9.66
N ALA A 208 -0.66 -18.34 -10.09
CA ALA A 208 -1.46 -19.29 -10.86
C ALA A 208 -2.50 -20.06 -10.05
N VAL A 209 -2.27 -20.29 -8.75
CA VAL A 209 -3.11 -21.18 -7.92
C VAL A 209 -4.59 -20.75 -7.83
N TYR A 210 -4.88 -19.47 -8.07
CA TYR A 210 -6.24 -18.95 -8.04
C TYR A 210 -7.07 -19.26 -9.30
N GLY A 211 -6.47 -19.91 -10.32
CA GLY A 211 -7.19 -20.41 -11.50
C GLY A 211 -7.49 -19.38 -12.59
N GLY A 212 -6.97 -18.15 -12.45
CA GLY A 212 -6.96 -17.15 -13.52
C GLY A 212 -5.91 -17.45 -14.59
N ASP A 213 -5.96 -16.70 -15.69
CA ASP A 213 -4.94 -16.74 -16.73
C ASP A 213 -3.63 -16.13 -16.18
N LEU A 214 -2.51 -16.86 -16.28
CA LEU A 214 -1.17 -16.32 -15.99
C LEU A 214 -0.36 -16.36 -17.28
N VAL A 215 -0.06 -15.18 -17.83
CA VAL A 215 0.59 -15.04 -19.13
C VAL A 215 2.02 -14.55 -18.93
N ALA A 216 2.99 -15.39 -19.28
CA ALA A 216 4.38 -14.99 -19.37
C ALA A 216 4.65 -14.31 -20.71
N ILE A 217 5.20 -13.10 -20.66
CA ILE A 217 5.68 -12.33 -21.79
C ILE A 217 7.19 -12.55 -21.87
N ASP A 218 7.68 -13.04 -23.01
CA ASP A 218 9.10 -13.12 -23.30
C ASP A 218 9.67 -11.70 -23.44
N GLY A 219 10.16 -11.16 -22.33
CA GLY A 219 10.57 -9.77 -22.24
C GLY A 219 10.82 -9.32 -20.80
N THR A 220 11.21 -8.06 -20.67
CA THR A 220 11.48 -7.43 -19.37
C THR A 220 10.18 -6.97 -18.69
N TYR A 221 10.28 -6.56 -17.42
CA TYR A 221 9.16 -5.93 -16.72
C TYR A 221 8.63 -4.68 -17.45
N ASP A 222 9.52 -3.92 -18.11
CA ASP A 222 9.12 -2.75 -18.90
C ASP A 222 8.35 -3.15 -20.16
N ASP A 223 8.75 -4.25 -20.82
CA ASP A 223 8.00 -4.80 -21.96
C ASP A 223 6.59 -5.24 -21.53
N VAL A 224 6.46 -5.89 -20.37
CA VAL A 224 5.17 -6.27 -19.79
C VAL A 224 4.29 -5.04 -19.54
N ASN A 225 4.83 -3.98 -18.93
CA ASN A 225 4.08 -2.74 -18.66
C ASN A 225 3.66 -2.03 -19.96
N ARG A 226 4.54 -1.98 -20.96
CA ARG A 226 4.23 -1.43 -22.29
C ARG A 226 3.08 -2.23 -22.92
N PHE A 227 3.18 -3.55 -22.96
CA PHE A 227 2.14 -4.42 -23.50
C PHE A 227 0.79 -4.21 -22.80
N CYS A 228 0.78 -4.15 -21.46
CA CYS A 228 -0.47 -3.90 -20.71
C CYS A 228 -1.08 -2.52 -21.04
N SER A 229 -0.23 -1.51 -21.25
CA SER A 229 -0.69 -0.17 -21.64
C SER A 229 -1.26 -0.14 -23.06
N GLU A 230 -0.65 -0.88 -23.98
CA GLU A 230 -1.15 -1.08 -25.35
C GLU A 230 -2.49 -1.82 -25.34
N LEU A 231 -2.61 -2.90 -24.56
CA LEU A 231 -3.84 -3.69 -24.45
C LEU A 231 -5.03 -2.85 -23.97
N ILE A 232 -4.83 -1.97 -22.99
CA ILE A 232 -5.88 -1.07 -22.49
C ILE A 232 -6.40 -0.11 -23.58
N GLY A 233 -5.55 0.28 -24.53
CA GLY A 233 -5.92 1.16 -25.64
C GLY A 233 -6.53 0.43 -26.85
N ASP A 234 -6.50 -0.89 -26.85
CA ASP A 234 -6.98 -1.74 -27.94
C ASP A 234 -8.38 -2.31 -27.62
N PRO A 235 -9.26 -2.54 -28.62
CA PRO A 235 -10.54 -3.22 -28.40
C PRO A 235 -10.43 -4.57 -27.67
N LEU A 236 -9.31 -5.29 -27.76
CA LEU A 236 -9.06 -6.52 -27.01
C LEU A 236 -9.03 -6.32 -25.49
N GLY A 237 -8.65 -5.13 -25.02
CA GLY A 237 -8.65 -4.75 -23.61
C GLY A 237 -9.96 -4.12 -23.14
N GLU A 238 -11.00 -4.05 -23.98
CA GLU A 238 -12.30 -3.56 -23.56
C GLU A 238 -12.87 -4.44 -22.43
N GLY A 239 -13.29 -3.81 -21.32
CA GLY A 239 -13.73 -4.52 -20.12
C GLY A 239 -12.61 -5.00 -19.18
N TRP A 240 -11.34 -4.64 -19.42
CA TRP A 240 -10.22 -4.96 -18.54
C TRP A 240 -9.91 -3.86 -17.52
N GLY A 241 -9.84 -4.24 -16.25
CA GLY A 241 -9.41 -3.40 -15.14
C GLY A 241 -8.00 -3.77 -14.69
N PHE A 242 -7.00 -3.06 -15.19
CA PHE A 242 -5.62 -3.17 -14.72
C PHE A 242 -5.44 -2.37 -13.43
N THR A 243 -5.29 -3.07 -12.30
CA THR A 243 -5.25 -2.45 -10.97
C THR A 243 -4.14 -1.42 -10.82
N ASN A 244 -2.97 -1.67 -11.43
CA ASN A 244 -1.81 -0.78 -11.39
C ASN A 244 -1.70 0.20 -12.57
N VAL A 245 -2.68 0.21 -13.48
CA VAL A 245 -2.72 1.08 -14.67
C VAL A 245 -4.02 1.89 -14.69
N ASN A 246 -5.05 1.51 -15.45
CA ASN A 246 -6.27 2.31 -15.63
C ASN A 246 -7.14 2.42 -14.37
N LEU A 247 -7.01 1.51 -13.41
CA LEU A 247 -7.66 1.60 -12.09
C LEU A 247 -6.74 2.18 -11.01
N ARG A 248 -5.51 2.61 -11.35
CA ARG A 248 -4.51 3.07 -10.40
C ARG A 248 -5.00 4.16 -9.44
N PRO A 249 -5.79 5.17 -9.86
CA PRO A 249 -6.28 6.18 -8.92
C PRO A 249 -7.11 5.60 -7.77
N PHE A 250 -7.96 4.61 -8.06
CA PHE A 250 -8.79 3.91 -7.07
C PHE A 250 -7.99 2.91 -6.27
N TYR A 251 -7.21 2.05 -6.95
CA TYR A 251 -6.30 1.10 -6.33
C TYR A 251 -5.46 1.76 -5.24
N ALA A 252 -4.87 2.92 -5.54
CA ALA A 252 -4.00 3.60 -4.61
C ALA A 252 -4.69 4.01 -3.29
N GLU A 253 -6.01 4.30 -3.32
CA GLU A 253 -6.77 4.68 -2.14
C GLU A 253 -6.82 3.58 -1.08
N GLY A 254 -6.72 2.29 -1.44
CA GLY A 254 -6.69 1.23 -0.43
C GLY A 254 -5.47 1.31 0.49
N SER A 255 -4.37 1.91 0.04
CA SER A 255 -3.17 2.09 0.88
C SER A 255 -3.38 3.09 2.02
N LYS A 256 -4.30 4.05 1.89
CA LYS A 256 -4.54 5.05 2.95
C LYS A 256 -5.24 4.46 4.16
N THR A 257 -5.89 3.30 4.01
CA THR A 257 -6.53 2.59 5.12
C THR A 257 -5.54 2.16 6.20
N LEU A 258 -4.26 2.02 5.87
CA LEU A 258 -3.22 1.81 6.87
C LEU A 258 -3.12 2.99 7.85
N ALA A 259 -3.23 4.23 7.36
CA ALA A 259 -3.26 5.40 8.24
C ALA A 259 -4.49 5.39 9.14
N TYR A 260 -5.66 5.03 8.59
CA TYR A 260 -6.91 4.94 9.34
C TYR A 260 -6.83 3.92 10.47
N GLU A 261 -6.37 2.71 10.14
CA GLU A 261 -6.21 1.63 11.12
C GLU A 261 -5.18 1.94 12.17
N ILE A 262 -4.01 2.47 11.79
CA ILE A 262 -2.97 2.85 12.74
C ILE A 262 -3.54 3.88 13.72
N CYS A 263 -4.21 4.91 13.23
CA CYS A 263 -4.77 5.94 14.10
C CYS A 263 -5.88 5.40 15.00
N GLU A 264 -6.81 4.61 14.47
CA GLU A 264 -7.88 3.97 15.25
C GLU A 264 -7.30 3.07 16.35
N GLN A 265 -6.36 2.17 16.00
CA GLN A 265 -5.74 1.22 16.93
C GLN A 265 -4.86 1.91 17.99
N LEU A 266 -4.37 3.12 17.72
CA LEU A 266 -3.69 3.98 18.70
C LEU A 266 -4.66 4.80 19.57
N GLY A 267 -5.97 4.56 19.45
CA GLY A 267 -7.03 5.26 20.18
C GLY A 267 -7.38 6.61 19.54
N TRP A 268 -7.53 6.64 18.22
CA TRP A 268 -7.76 7.85 17.40
C TRP A 268 -6.68 8.92 17.58
N ARG A 269 -5.42 8.50 17.54
CA ARG A 269 -4.24 9.39 17.65
C ARG A 269 -3.30 9.21 16.47
N LEU A 270 -2.67 10.30 16.03
CA LEU A 270 -1.57 10.23 15.08
C LEU A 270 -0.34 9.57 15.73
N PRO A 271 0.39 8.68 15.03
CA PRO A 271 1.74 8.28 15.47
C PRO A 271 2.69 9.48 15.40
N ASP A 272 3.75 9.51 16.22
CA ASP A 272 4.77 10.56 16.08
C ASP A 272 5.66 10.30 14.86
N GLN A 273 5.99 9.03 14.61
CA GLN A 273 6.90 8.60 13.56
C GLN A 273 6.37 7.35 12.86
N ILE A 274 6.52 7.30 11.54
CA ILE A 274 6.18 6.10 10.76
C ILE A 274 7.26 5.80 9.72
N VAL A 275 7.70 4.54 9.65
CA VAL A 275 8.68 4.05 8.67
C VAL A 275 7.98 3.15 7.65
N ILE A 276 8.11 3.49 6.37
CA ILE A 276 7.33 2.92 5.27
C ILE A 276 8.26 2.41 4.17
N PRO A 277 8.13 1.15 3.71
CA PRO A 277 8.90 0.67 2.56
C PRO A 277 8.47 1.36 1.27
N VAL A 278 9.44 1.65 0.40
CA VAL A 278 9.22 2.37 -0.86
C VAL A 278 9.66 1.54 -2.06
N ALA A 279 8.64 1.05 -2.78
CA ALA A 279 8.76 0.59 -4.16
C ALA A 279 8.44 1.76 -5.10
N SER A 280 7.20 1.83 -5.62
CA SER A 280 6.74 2.94 -6.45
C SER A 280 6.57 4.26 -5.69
N GLY A 281 6.45 4.22 -4.37
CA GLY A 281 6.14 5.36 -3.49
C GLY A 281 4.65 5.54 -3.15
N CYS A 282 3.76 4.83 -3.86
CA CYS A 282 2.32 5.00 -3.73
C CYS A 282 1.78 4.78 -2.30
N GLN A 283 2.27 3.74 -1.59
CA GLN A 283 1.81 3.44 -0.22
C GLN A 283 2.10 4.60 0.73
N LEU A 284 3.33 5.12 0.73
CA LEU A 284 3.74 6.25 1.56
C LEU A 284 2.91 7.51 1.27
N VAL A 285 2.76 7.85 -0.01
CA VAL A 285 1.95 9.00 -0.43
C VAL A 285 0.51 8.90 0.07
N LYS A 286 -0.07 7.70 0.03
CA LYS A 286 -1.47 7.48 0.42
C LYS A 286 -1.66 7.38 1.92
N ILE A 287 -0.68 6.87 2.66
CA ILE A 287 -0.68 6.95 4.13
C ILE A 287 -0.66 8.41 4.58
N ASP A 288 0.23 9.24 4.01
CA ASP A 288 0.25 10.67 4.29
C ASP A 288 -1.09 11.36 3.98
N LYS A 289 -1.72 11.03 2.85
CA LYS A 289 -3.08 11.50 2.54
C LYS A 289 -4.08 11.07 3.59
N GLY A 290 -4.07 9.81 4.01
CA GLY A 290 -4.97 9.29 5.04
C GLY A 290 -4.83 10.02 6.37
N LEU A 291 -3.59 10.29 6.82
CA LEU A 291 -3.34 11.08 8.03
C LEU A 291 -3.92 12.49 7.91
N ARG A 292 -3.70 13.17 6.77
CA ARG A 292 -4.27 14.51 6.52
C ARG A 292 -5.78 14.52 6.44
N GLU A 293 -6.40 13.49 5.87
CA GLU A 293 -7.87 13.35 5.82
C GLU A 293 -8.46 13.15 7.22
N LEU A 294 -7.85 12.32 8.07
CA LEU A 294 -8.29 12.15 9.46
C LEU A 294 -8.21 13.46 10.25
N ILE A 295 -7.14 14.24 10.05
CA ILE A 295 -6.99 15.57 10.66
C ILE A 295 -8.09 16.51 10.16
N ALA A 296 -8.28 16.60 8.83
CA ALA A 296 -9.28 17.48 8.22
C ALA A 296 -10.72 17.16 8.65
N LEU A 297 -11.00 15.89 8.95
CA LEU A 297 -12.28 15.41 9.45
C LEU A 297 -12.45 15.57 10.97
N GLY A 298 -11.42 16.01 11.70
CA GLY A 298 -11.43 16.06 13.17
C GLY A 298 -11.46 14.67 13.82
N LEU A 299 -11.15 13.61 13.07
CA LEU A 299 -11.11 12.23 13.58
C LEU A 299 -9.85 11.97 14.40
N VAL A 300 -8.84 12.82 14.32
CA VAL A 300 -7.65 12.83 15.18
C VAL A 300 -7.25 14.28 15.46
N GLU A 301 -6.56 14.52 16.57
CA GLU A 301 -5.98 15.83 16.86
C GLU A 301 -4.80 16.12 15.92
N GLU A 302 -4.72 17.35 15.40
CA GLU A 302 -3.58 17.79 14.60
C GLU A 302 -2.33 17.94 15.48
N LYS A 303 -1.26 17.22 15.11
CA LYS A 303 0.08 17.40 15.67
C LYS A 303 1.15 17.12 14.62
N PRO A 304 2.40 17.57 14.82
CA PRO A 304 3.51 17.13 13.97
C PRO A 304 3.66 15.60 13.98
N TYR A 305 3.81 15.01 12.80
CA TYR A 305 4.19 13.62 12.60
C TYR A 305 5.30 13.56 11.54
N ARG A 306 6.17 12.55 11.62
CA ARG A 306 7.30 12.35 10.70
C ARG A 306 7.13 11.07 9.90
N ILE A 307 7.34 11.15 8.59
CA ILE A 307 7.30 10.00 7.69
C ILE A 307 8.69 9.69 7.17
N PHE A 308 9.14 8.47 7.40
CA PHE A 308 10.41 7.93 6.92
C PHE A 308 10.18 6.90 5.82
N ALA A 309 11.05 6.90 4.83
CA ALA A 309 11.01 5.98 3.70
C ALA A 309 12.20 5.03 3.71
N ALA A 310 11.93 3.77 3.40
CA ALA A 310 12.93 2.70 3.40
C ALA A 310 13.04 2.03 2.03
N GLN A 311 14.25 1.93 1.48
CA GLN A 311 14.55 1.18 0.25
C GLN A 311 15.63 0.12 0.48
N ALA A 312 15.72 -0.84 -0.44
CA ALA A 312 16.90 -1.71 -0.52
C ALA A 312 17.99 -0.99 -1.35
N GLU A 313 19.24 -1.03 -0.90
CA GLU A 313 20.37 -0.30 -1.53
C GLU A 313 20.51 -0.62 -3.03
N GLY A 314 20.33 -1.90 -3.37
CA GLY A 314 20.33 -2.42 -4.73
C GLY A 314 19.26 -1.86 -5.67
N CYS A 315 18.26 -1.17 -5.11
CA CYS A 315 17.23 -0.44 -5.85
C CYS A 315 16.73 0.78 -5.06
N ALA A 316 17.64 1.72 -4.77
CA ALA A 316 17.37 2.90 -3.94
C ALA A 316 17.36 4.26 -4.68
N PRO A 317 16.64 4.44 -5.82
CA PRO A 317 16.64 5.70 -6.56
C PRO A 317 16.08 6.88 -5.75
N VAL A 318 15.12 6.65 -4.85
CA VAL A 318 14.52 7.71 -4.01
C VAL A 318 15.46 8.08 -2.86
N SER A 319 16.09 7.10 -2.21
CA SER A 319 17.05 7.39 -1.14
C SER A 319 18.27 8.17 -1.65
N ARG A 320 18.84 7.77 -2.79
CA ARG A 320 19.95 8.49 -3.43
C ARG A 320 19.55 9.93 -3.75
N ALA A 321 18.42 10.13 -4.41
CA ALA A 321 17.91 11.46 -4.74
C ALA A 321 17.66 12.34 -3.49
N PHE A 322 17.12 11.77 -2.42
CA PHE A 322 16.90 12.48 -1.16
C PHE A 322 18.23 12.94 -0.53
N LYS A 323 19.20 12.03 -0.41
CA LYS A 323 20.53 12.30 0.17
C LYS A 323 21.34 13.31 -0.63
N ASP A 324 21.30 13.18 -1.96
CA ASP A 324 22.04 14.06 -2.87
C ASP A 324 21.34 15.41 -3.11
N GLY A 325 20.10 15.58 -2.63
CA GLY A 325 19.29 16.75 -2.94
C GLY A 325 18.96 16.90 -4.43
N SER A 326 18.88 15.78 -5.15
CA SER A 326 18.71 15.74 -6.61
C SER A 326 17.35 15.15 -7.04
N ASP A 327 17.08 15.19 -8.34
CA ASP A 327 15.90 14.52 -8.92
C ASP A 327 16.07 12.99 -8.88
N VAL A 328 14.96 12.27 -8.76
CA VAL A 328 14.94 10.80 -8.84
C VAL A 328 15.46 10.35 -10.21
N ARG A 329 16.52 9.54 -10.20
CA ARG A 329 17.11 8.96 -11.42
C ARG A 329 16.81 7.46 -11.47
N PRO A 330 16.27 6.95 -12.59
CA PRO A 330 15.94 5.53 -12.71
C PRO A 330 17.14 4.60 -12.54
N VAL A 331 16.95 3.50 -11.82
CA VAL A 331 17.88 2.38 -11.76
C VAL A 331 17.46 1.33 -12.79
N LYS A 332 18.22 1.20 -13.88
CA LYS A 332 17.87 0.31 -15.01
C LYS A 332 17.89 -1.18 -14.66
N ARG A 333 18.73 -1.58 -13.71
CA ARG A 333 18.90 -2.98 -13.30
C ARG A 333 18.91 -3.06 -11.77
N PRO A 334 17.72 -3.12 -11.15
CA PRO A 334 17.59 -3.39 -9.73
C PRO A 334 18.27 -4.71 -9.36
N ASP A 335 19.09 -4.70 -8.31
CA ASP A 335 19.79 -5.91 -7.84
C ASP A 335 19.73 -6.03 -6.32
N THR A 336 18.68 -6.71 -5.84
CA THR A 336 18.43 -6.94 -4.41
C THR A 336 17.58 -8.19 -4.23
N ILE A 337 17.66 -8.83 -3.06
CA ILE A 337 16.71 -9.87 -2.63
C ILE A 337 15.29 -9.31 -2.41
N ALA A 338 15.12 -8.01 -2.14
CA ALA A 338 13.83 -7.37 -1.92
C ALA A 338 13.06 -7.10 -3.23
N LYS A 339 12.73 -8.16 -3.97
CA LYS A 339 12.13 -8.08 -5.31
C LYS A 339 10.81 -7.29 -5.37
N SER A 340 10.01 -7.31 -4.30
CA SER A 340 8.76 -6.54 -4.22
C SER A 340 8.96 -5.02 -4.15
N LEU A 341 10.17 -4.57 -3.78
CA LEU A 341 10.58 -3.16 -3.74
C LEU A 341 11.47 -2.75 -4.91
N ALA A 342 11.85 -3.68 -5.79
CA ALA A 342 12.79 -3.49 -6.88
C ALA A 342 12.18 -2.72 -8.09
N ILE A 343 11.60 -1.55 -7.85
CA ILE A 343 11.07 -0.65 -8.87
C ILE A 343 12.11 0.43 -9.15
N GLY A 344 12.80 0.29 -10.28
CA GLY A 344 13.90 1.18 -10.68
C GLY A 344 13.46 2.60 -11.04
N ASP A 345 12.24 2.77 -11.55
CA ASP A 345 11.65 4.07 -11.90
C ASP A 345 10.34 4.30 -11.12
N PRO A 346 10.43 4.80 -9.87
CA PRO A 346 9.27 4.92 -9.00
C PRO A 346 8.42 6.15 -9.35
N ALA A 347 7.26 5.90 -9.94
CA ALA A 347 6.32 6.96 -10.37
C ALA A 347 5.96 7.98 -9.27
N ASP A 348 5.91 7.57 -8.00
CA ASP A 348 5.60 8.46 -6.87
C ASP A 348 6.84 8.92 -6.09
N GLY A 349 8.05 8.57 -6.54
CA GLY A 349 9.33 8.89 -5.89
C GLY A 349 9.54 10.37 -5.56
N PRO A 350 9.26 11.31 -6.48
CA PRO A 350 9.37 12.73 -6.16
C PRO A 350 8.43 13.19 -5.03
N TYR A 351 7.21 12.65 -4.96
CA TYR A 351 6.29 12.99 -3.87
C TYR A 351 6.71 12.38 -2.54
N VAL A 352 7.35 11.20 -2.56
CA VAL A 352 7.96 10.63 -1.35
C VAL A 352 9.00 11.60 -0.77
N ILE A 353 9.89 12.14 -1.62
CA ILE A 353 10.90 13.12 -1.20
C ILE A 353 10.23 14.35 -0.60
N ASP A 354 9.21 14.90 -1.27
CA ASP A 354 8.50 16.09 -0.80
C ASP A 354 7.81 15.85 0.56
N ILE A 355 7.18 14.67 0.75
CA ILE A 355 6.52 14.31 2.01
C ILE A 355 7.53 14.10 3.14
N CYS A 356 8.60 13.36 2.90
CA CYS A 356 9.65 13.17 3.91
C CYS A 356 10.26 14.51 4.33
N LYS A 357 10.54 15.42 3.39
CA LYS A 357 11.01 16.77 3.70
C LYS A 357 9.97 17.58 4.48
N ARG A 358 8.71 17.62 4.02
CA ARG A 358 7.63 18.39 4.65
C ARG A 358 7.35 17.94 6.09
N THR A 359 7.41 16.64 6.35
CA THR A 359 7.13 16.05 7.66
C THR A 359 8.37 15.99 8.57
N GLY A 360 9.54 16.44 8.10
CA GLY A 360 10.79 16.38 8.86
C GLY A 360 11.33 14.96 9.06
N GLY A 361 10.96 14.03 8.17
CA GLY A 361 11.51 12.67 8.12
C GLY A 361 12.71 12.55 7.18
N ALA A 362 13.09 11.31 6.87
CA ALA A 362 14.24 11.00 6.03
C ALA A 362 13.96 9.79 5.10
N VAL A 363 14.80 9.62 4.08
CA VAL A 363 14.79 8.45 3.19
C VAL A 363 16.14 7.75 3.30
N ASP A 364 16.15 6.48 3.67
CA ASP A 364 17.38 5.70 3.75
C ASP A 364 17.22 4.33 3.07
N ASP A 365 18.34 3.63 2.95
CA ASP A 365 18.45 2.32 2.35
C ASP A 365 19.38 1.40 3.13
N VAL A 366 19.18 0.09 2.94
CA VAL A 366 19.95 -0.99 3.57
C VAL A 366 20.32 -2.06 2.55
N ASP A 367 21.46 -2.70 2.76
CA ASP A 367 21.93 -3.81 1.93
C ASP A 367 21.17 -5.12 2.23
N ASP A 368 21.35 -6.12 1.35
CA ASP A 368 20.65 -7.40 1.45
C ASP A 368 21.00 -8.18 2.74
N ALA A 369 22.20 -8.03 3.29
CA ALA A 369 22.58 -8.68 4.54
C ALA A 369 21.84 -8.05 5.74
N GLN A 370 21.75 -6.72 5.76
CA GLN A 370 20.99 -5.96 6.74
C GLN A 370 19.49 -6.26 6.67
N ILE A 371 18.95 -6.52 5.47
CA ILE A 371 17.55 -6.97 5.28
C ILE A 371 17.33 -8.30 5.98
N VAL A 372 18.17 -9.30 5.71
CA VAL A 372 18.07 -10.64 6.31
C VAL A 372 18.24 -10.58 7.83
N ASP A 373 19.20 -9.81 8.33
CA ASP A 373 19.41 -9.65 9.77
C ASP A 373 18.21 -8.98 10.45
N SER A 374 17.56 -8.04 9.76
CA SER A 374 16.37 -7.37 10.28
C SER A 374 15.13 -8.27 10.27
N ILE A 375 14.96 -9.15 9.26
CA ILE A 375 13.93 -10.20 9.30
C ILE A 375 14.13 -11.09 10.53
N ARG A 376 15.35 -11.56 10.78
CA ARG A 376 15.67 -12.41 11.94
C ARG A 376 15.45 -11.67 13.26
N LEU A 377 15.81 -10.39 13.31
CA LEU A 377 15.58 -9.54 14.47
C LEU A 377 14.10 -9.48 14.81
N LEU A 378 13.26 -9.11 13.84
CA LEU A 378 11.82 -9.00 14.05
C LEU A 378 11.20 -10.33 14.50
N ALA A 379 11.61 -11.42 13.86
CA ALA A 379 11.13 -12.76 14.19
C ALA A 379 11.52 -13.18 15.63
N ARG A 380 12.75 -12.92 16.06
CA ARG A 380 13.24 -13.37 17.38
C ARG A 380 12.80 -12.47 18.53
N THR A 381 12.48 -11.20 18.28
CA THR A 381 12.02 -10.28 19.33
C THR A 381 10.51 -10.33 19.47
N GLU A 382 9.77 -10.32 18.35
CA GLU A 382 8.31 -10.17 18.36
C GLU A 382 7.53 -11.38 17.83
N GLY A 383 8.21 -12.42 17.32
CA GLY A 383 7.52 -13.55 16.69
C GLY A 383 6.90 -13.21 15.33
N VAL A 384 7.24 -12.05 14.74
CA VAL A 384 6.72 -11.63 13.44
C VAL A 384 7.72 -12.03 12.35
N PHE A 385 7.34 -12.99 11.50
CA PHE A 385 8.16 -13.40 10.35
C PHE A 385 7.81 -12.54 9.14
N ALA A 386 8.60 -11.48 8.92
CA ALA A 386 8.41 -10.54 7.82
C ALA A 386 8.99 -11.02 6.48
N GLU A 387 8.38 -10.57 5.39
CA GLU A 387 9.01 -10.62 4.06
C GLU A 387 10.22 -9.66 3.94
N THR A 388 10.95 -9.71 2.82
CA THR A 388 12.11 -8.84 2.56
C THR A 388 11.78 -7.36 2.62
N ALA A 389 10.56 -6.96 2.27
CA ALA A 389 10.13 -5.57 2.42
C ALA A 389 10.04 -5.14 3.89
N GLY A 390 9.53 -5.99 4.79
CA GLY A 390 9.56 -5.72 6.23
C GLY A 390 10.99 -5.72 6.79
N GLY A 391 11.86 -6.57 6.25
CA GLY A 391 13.31 -6.52 6.52
C GLY A 391 13.95 -5.18 6.14
N VAL A 392 13.60 -4.62 4.98
CA VAL A 392 14.03 -3.28 4.54
C VAL A 392 13.54 -2.21 5.50
N THR A 393 12.26 -2.22 5.85
CA THR A 393 11.66 -1.20 6.73
C THR A 393 12.30 -1.21 8.11
N LEU A 394 12.48 -2.39 8.72
CA LEU A 394 13.14 -2.48 10.02
C LEU A 394 14.64 -2.17 9.92
N GLY A 395 15.33 -2.62 8.87
CA GLY A 395 16.75 -2.31 8.66
C GLY A 395 17.00 -0.80 8.60
N VAL A 396 16.19 -0.09 7.83
CA VAL A 396 16.25 1.38 7.75
C VAL A 396 15.86 2.01 9.09
N THR A 397 14.86 1.49 9.80
CA THR A 397 14.50 1.97 11.15
C THR A 397 15.72 1.95 12.08
N ARG A 398 16.46 0.82 12.12
CA ARG A 398 17.68 0.68 12.92
C ARG A 398 18.74 1.72 12.54
N LYS A 399 18.95 1.94 11.25
CA LYS A 399 19.92 2.91 10.72
C LYS A 399 19.54 4.36 11.05
N LEU A 400 18.24 4.69 10.99
CA LEU A 400 17.73 6.01 11.34
C LEU A 400 17.84 6.31 12.84
N ILE A 401 17.61 5.30 13.70
CA ILE A 401 17.87 5.42 15.15
C ILE A 401 19.35 5.64 15.41
N ALA A 402 20.21 4.81 14.81
CA ALA A 402 21.67 4.88 15.02
C ALA A 402 22.28 6.20 14.54
N SER A 403 21.73 6.80 13.49
CA SER A 403 22.16 8.11 12.97
C SER A 403 21.52 9.31 13.70
N GLY A 404 20.57 9.08 14.60
CA GLY A 404 19.82 10.13 15.29
C GLY A 404 18.77 10.84 14.45
N ALA A 405 18.48 10.35 13.23
CA ALA A 405 17.45 10.89 12.36
C ALA A 405 16.03 10.53 12.84
N LEU A 406 15.87 9.38 13.49
CA LEU A 406 14.64 8.93 14.15
C LEU A 406 14.81 9.04 15.67
N ASP A 407 13.87 9.70 16.33
CA ASP A 407 13.94 9.96 17.77
C ASP A 407 13.41 8.75 18.57
N PRO A 408 14.25 8.06 19.37
CA PRO A 408 13.80 6.91 20.14
C PRO A 408 12.80 7.26 21.25
N ALA A 409 12.69 8.53 21.66
CA ALA A 409 11.74 8.97 22.69
C ALA A 409 10.31 9.17 22.17
N LEU A 410 10.10 9.10 20.85
CA LEU A 410 8.80 9.30 20.20
C LEU A 410 8.17 7.96 19.78
N SER A 411 6.84 7.91 19.76
CA SER A 411 6.10 6.71 19.33
C SER A 411 6.34 6.43 17.85
N THR A 412 6.75 5.20 17.52
CA THR A 412 7.17 4.84 16.17
C THR A 412 6.38 3.64 15.65
N VAL A 413 5.85 3.75 14.44
CA VAL A 413 5.20 2.64 13.72
C VAL A 413 6.08 2.19 12.56
N VAL A 414 6.37 0.90 12.49
CA VAL A 414 7.13 0.25 11.40
C VAL A 414 6.17 -0.65 10.63
N LEU A 415 6.13 -0.52 9.30
CA LEU A 415 5.25 -1.36 8.48
C LEU A 415 5.92 -2.68 8.12
N ASN A 416 5.27 -3.81 8.43
CA ASN A 416 5.54 -5.09 7.79
C ASN A 416 4.47 -5.34 6.71
N THR A 417 4.86 -5.36 5.44
CA THR A 417 3.91 -5.39 4.31
C THR A 417 3.54 -6.78 3.82
N GLY A 418 4.14 -7.83 4.37
CA GLY A 418 3.85 -9.19 3.96
C GLY A 418 4.57 -10.24 4.79
N ASP A 419 4.17 -11.49 4.55
CA ASP A 419 4.61 -12.66 5.31
C ASP A 419 5.94 -13.23 4.79
N GLY A 420 6.83 -13.59 5.71
CA GLY A 420 8.13 -14.18 5.42
C GLY A 420 8.07 -15.51 4.66
N LEU A 421 6.96 -16.25 4.74
CA LEU A 421 6.74 -17.47 3.95
C LEU A 421 6.76 -17.22 2.44
N LYS A 422 6.60 -15.96 2.00
CA LYS A 422 6.67 -15.57 0.59
C LYS A 422 8.10 -15.37 0.08
N THR A 423 9.09 -15.42 0.96
CA THR A 423 10.52 -15.19 0.64
C THR A 423 11.44 -16.11 1.44
N LEU A 424 11.07 -17.38 1.55
CA LEU A 424 11.90 -18.38 2.24
C LEU A 424 13.32 -18.45 1.67
N ASP A 425 13.49 -18.20 0.38
CA ASP A 425 14.77 -18.13 -0.33
C ASP A 425 15.74 -17.11 0.28
N ALA A 426 15.24 -15.96 0.77
CA ALA A 426 16.07 -14.92 1.37
C ALA A 426 16.74 -15.37 2.68
N VAL A 427 16.10 -16.27 3.43
CA VAL A 427 16.58 -16.72 4.75
C VAL A 427 17.10 -18.17 4.76
N ALA A 428 16.71 -18.97 3.75
CA ALA A 428 17.06 -20.38 3.62
C ALA A 428 18.56 -20.69 3.71
N PRO A 429 19.49 -19.89 3.11
CA PRO A 429 20.93 -20.17 3.18
C PRO A 429 21.49 -20.24 4.61
N THR A 430 20.76 -19.69 5.57
CA THR A 430 21.16 -19.63 6.99
C THR A 430 20.33 -20.48 7.92
N ALA A 431 19.22 -21.03 7.43
CA ALA A 431 18.32 -21.86 8.22
C ALA A 431 18.90 -23.28 8.34
N ARG A 432 19.23 -23.69 9.57
CA ARG A 432 19.73 -25.04 9.87
C ARG A 432 19.34 -25.46 11.30
N PRO A 433 19.12 -26.76 11.56
CA PRO A 433 18.96 -27.25 12.92
C PRO A 433 20.17 -26.87 13.78
N SER A 434 19.94 -26.46 15.02
CA SER A 434 21.02 -26.15 15.98
C SER A 434 21.84 -27.40 16.35
N ALA A 435 21.19 -28.57 16.38
CA ALA A 435 21.84 -29.86 16.59
C ALA A 435 21.02 -30.99 15.94
N VAL A 436 21.68 -32.09 15.59
CA VAL A 436 21.05 -33.36 15.21
C VAL A 436 21.52 -34.40 16.22
N ILE A 437 20.60 -34.91 17.03
CA ILE A 437 20.91 -35.80 18.15
C ILE A 437 20.16 -37.13 18.04
N ALA A 438 20.69 -38.16 18.69
CA ALA A 438 19.94 -39.39 18.93
C ALA A 438 18.73 -39.11 19.85
N PRO A 439 17.65 -39.93 19.79
CA PRO A 439 16.46 -39.74 20.62
C PRO A 439 16.70 -40.18 22.08
N SER A 440 17.64 -39.54 22.78
CA SER A 440 17.98 -39.83 24.17
C SER A 440 18.29 -38.55 24.96
N LEU A 441 17.98 -38.59 26.26
CA LEU A 441 18.32 -37.50 27.17
C LEU A 441 19.84 -37.28 27.30
N ALA A 442 20.63 -38.35 27.13
CA ALA A 442 22.08 -38.26 27.12
C ALA A 442 22.55 -37.41 25.93
N ALA A 443 22.10 -37.71 24.71
CA ALA A 443 22.48 -36.96 23.52
C ALA A 443 22.00 -35.49 23.56
N PHE A 444 20.85 -35.21 24.19
CA PHE A 444 20.38 -33.84 24.40
C PHE A 444 21.30 -33.04 25.34
N ARG A 445 21.76 -33.66 26.43
CA ARG A 445 22.75 -33.06 27.34
C ARG A 445 24.10 -32.88 26.66
N ASP A 446 24.58 -33.89 25.92
CA ASP A 446 25.86 -33.85 25.21
C ASP A 446 25.89 -32.75 24.13
N ALA A 447 24.73 -32.43 23.54
CA ALA A 447 24.58 -31.32 22.61
C ALA A 447 24.55 -29.93 23.27
N GLY A 448 24.59 -29.85 24.61
CA GLY A 448 24.60 -28.58 25.35
C GLY A 448 23.28 -27.80 25.27
N LEU A 449 22.16 -28.50 25.06
CA LEU A 449 20.82 -27.89 24.92
C LEU A 449 19.96 -28.01 26.19
N ALA A 450 20.51 -28.56 27.28
CA ALA A 450 19.83 -28.85 28.53
C ALA A 450 19.75 -27.68 29.51
#